data_AF-A0A7X2ISZ3-F1
#
_entry.id   AF-A0A7X2ISZ3-F1
#
_cell.length_a   1.000
_cell.length_b   1.000
_cell.length_c   1.000
_cell.angle_alpha   90.00
_cell.angle_beta   90.00
_cell.angle_gamma   90.00
#
_symmetry.space_group_name_H-M   'P 1'
#
loop_
_entity.id
_entity.type
_entity.pdbx_description
1 polymer ?
#
loop_
_entity_poly.entity_id
_entity_poly.type
_entity_poly.pdbx_seq_one_letter_code
_entity_poly.pdbx_strand_id
1 'polypeptide(L)'
;MALKSYGVLKGRPVNRQTGSGSNPHYQVHVVDNTTDYRIAVNVKSQLAPSDVEYLVVSHFQHPVLNQLKELQPGWKNLPREPGGMALDFIRSNLFDPRELVPLPANVVGPDNDLNEKIDQYIQRAMADEDAALYAFGERWGPEPGLKDKIFGFLPGNGVHDIHMNQANSGDFKKDDGVYQDGALLLHFPAQDQWVGIFLKFQSQGWHSDDQTGHVIKVPTSGPPSDDNIPDHPFPPGGQPSPNMPDGAVRIVAALVNDTKAKEVETVTLLNVTSRTVDLTNWRLLDRDKNVMQLTGSIAAGDTLRVTLKPPVMLPNKGGLITLLNADGLRVDGVNYTKEQASNPGFSVKF
;
A
#
# COMPACT_ATOMS: atom_id res chain seq x y z
N MET A 1 -17.58 9.11 -5.03
CA MET A 1 -16.64 10.22 -5.23
C MET A 1 -15.44 9.85 -4.38
N ALA A 2 -14.21 10.18 -4.79
CA ALA A 2 -13.04 10.00 -3.94
C ALA A 2 -13.33 10.47 -2.50
N LEU A 3 -12.62 9.88 -1.53
CA LEU A 3 -12.87 10.11 -0.10
C LEU A 3 -12.94 11.61 0.20
N LYS A 4 -13.72 12.06 1.18
CA LYS A 4 -13.86 13.51 1.45
C LYS A 4 -12.90 13.97 2.53
N SER A 5 -12.75 13.18 3.60
CA SER A 5 -11.90 13.51 4.74
C SER A 5 -10.79 12.48 4.94
N TYR A 6 -9.89 12.34 3.95
CA TYR A 6 -8.76 11.41 4.03
C TYR A 6 -7.68 11.89 4.99
N GLY A 7 -7.16 10.98 5.81
CA GLY A 7 -6.09 11.28 6.74
C GLY A 7 -5.63 10.09 7.56
N VAL A 8 -4.98 10.40 8.68
CA VAL A 8 -4.47 9.41 9.64
C VAL A 8 -4.87 9.79 11.06
N LEU A 9 -5.34 8.80 11.83
CA LEU A 9 -5.49 8.88 13.28
C LEU A 9 -4.27 8.24 13.95
N LYS A 10 -3.54 8.98 14.79
CA LYS A 10 -2.58 8.40 15.73
C LYS A 10 -3.20 8.34 17.13
N GLY A 11 -3.23 7.17 17.75
CA GLY A 11 -3.74 7.01 19.11
C GLY A 11 -3.42 5.65 19.70
N ARG A 12 -4.04 5.32 20.82
CA ARG A 12 -3.85 4.06 21.53
C ARG A 12 -5.12 3.21 21.47
N PRO A 13 -5.02 1.93 21.08
CA PRO A 13 -6.16 1.04 21.17
C PRO A 13 -6.43 0.71 22.65
N VAL A 14 -7.68 0.85 23.09
CA VAL A 14 -8.10 0.60 24.49
C VAL A 14 -9.21 -0.45 24.61
N ASN A 15 -9.91 -0.73 23.51
CA ASN A 15 -10.93 -1.77 23.45
C ASN A 15 -11.08 -2.27 22.00
N ARG A 16 -11.66 -3.45 21.81
CA ARG A 16 -11.87 -4.05 20.48
C ARG A 16 -13.14 -4.89 20.43
N GLN A 17 -13.68 -5.05 19.23
CA GLN A 17 -14.77 -5.98 18.94
C GLN A 17 -14.58 -6.61 17.56
N THR A 18 -14.66 -7.94 17.48
CA THR A 18 -14.57 -8.69 16.21
C THR A 18 -15.78 -8.41 15.32
N GLY A 19 -15.56 -8.40 14.00
CA GLY A 19 -16.63 -8.31 13.02
C GLY A 19 -17.51 -9.55 13.03
N SER A 20 -18.83 -9.36 13.00
CA SER A 20 -19.80 -10.47 12.99
C SER A 20 -21.12 -10.08 12.31
N GLY A 21 -21.87 -11.08 11.84
CA GLY A 21 -23.21 -10.91 11.29
C GLY A 21 -23.27 -9.92 10.12
N SER A 22 -24.21 -8.97 10.19
CA SER A 22 -24.44 -7.92 9.18
C SER A 22 -23.49 -6.73 9.27
N ASN A 23 -22.59 -6.68 10.27
CA ASN A 23 -21.58 -5.63 10.43
C ASN A 23 -20.17 -6.25 10.44
N PRO A 24 -19.66 -6.67 9.28
CA PRO A 24 -18.43 -7.44 9.17
C PRO A 24 -17.20 -6.51 9.19
N HIS A 25 -17.16 -5.59 10.15
CA HIS A 25 -16.02 -4.72 10.37
C HIS A 25 -15.40 -5.07 11.71
N TYR A 26 -14.09 -5.26 11.74
CA TYR A 26 -13.34 -5.33 12.99
C TYR A 26 -13.25 -3.92 13.58
N GLN A 27 -13.72 -3.74 14.82
CA GLN A 27 -13.84 -2.44 15.46
C GLN A 27 -12.78 -2.28 16.54
N VAL A 28 -12.14 -1.12 16.60
CA VAL A 28 -11.22 -0.78 17.70
C VAL A 28 -11.60 0.59 18.26
N HIS A 29 -11.67 0.65 19.58
CA HIS A 29 -11.78 1.89 20.33
C HIS A 29 -10.38 2.44 20.50
N VAL A 30 -10.13 3.59 19.91
CA VAL A 30 -8.85 4.29 19.95
C VAL A 30 -9.04 5.58 20.72
N VAL A 31 -8.14 5.86 21.66
CA VAL A 31 -8.10 7.14 22.38
C VAL A 31 -6.82 7.86 21.98
N ASP A 32 -6.90 9.14 21.66
CA ASP A 32 -5.70 9.98 21.60
C ASP A 32 -5.29 10.42 23.02
N ASN A 33 -5.17 11.71 23.30
CA ASN A 33 -4.97 12.23 24.66
C ASN A 33 -6.29 12.67 25.33
N THR A 34 -7.30 13.03 24.54
CA THR A 34 -8.52 13.69 25.02
C THR A 34 -9.79 13.22 24.31
N THR A 35 -9.66 12.53 23.19
CA THR A 35 -10.76 12.22 22.29
C THR A 35 -10.81 10.73 21.99
N ASP A 36 -12.02 10.18 22.08
CA ASP A 36 -12.34 8.83 21.69
C ASP A 36 -12.69 8.76 20.19
N TYR A 37 -12.26 7.65 19.58
CA TYR A 37 -12.52 7.32 18.18
C TYR A 37 -12.86 5.85 18.07
N ARG A 38 -13.71 5.52 17.09
CA ARG A 38 -13.91 4.15 16.63
C ARG A 38 -13.30 3.99 15.24
N ILE A 39 -12.33 3.10 15.10
CA ILE A 39 -11.87 2.67 13.78
C ILE A 39 -12.66 1.43 13.36
N ALA A 40 -13.11 1.40 12.11
CA ALA A 40 -13.85 0.30 11.51
C ALA A 40 -13.04 -0.27 10.34
N VAL A 41 -12.47 -1.44 10.54
CA VAL A 41 -11.58 -2.11 9.58
C VAL A 41 -12.38 -3.11 8.78
N ASN A 42 -12.28 -3.05 7.45
CA ASN A 42 -13.07 -3.91 6.56
C ASN A 42 -12.53 -5.33 6.60
N VAL A 43 -13.33 -6.29 7.07
CA VAL A 43 -12.94 -7.72 7.04
C VAL A 43 -13.76 -8.55 6.06
N LYS A 44 -14.69 -7.93 5.33
CA LYS A 44 -15.50 -8.58 4.28
C LYS A 44 -15.97 -7.57 3.23
N SER A 45 -15.94 -7.96 1.96
CA SER A 45 -16.53 -7.19 0.85
C SER A 45 -18.05 -7.39 0.75
N GLN A 46 -18.74 -6.37 0.23
CA GLN A 46 -20.16 -6.44 -0.14
C GLN A 46 -20.38 -7.05 -1.54
N LEU A 47 -19.33 -7.14 -2.36
CA LEU A 47 -19.35 -7.77 -3.68
C LEU A 47 -18.75 -9.17 -3.63
N ALA A 48 -19.10 -10.03 -4.60
CA ALA A 48 -18.40 -11.28 -4.82
C ALA A 48 -17.17 -11.06 -5.74
N PRO A 49 -16.01 -11.69 -5.47
CA PRO A 49 -15.71 -12.49 -4.28
C PRO A 49 -15.68 -11.65 -2.99
N SER A 50 -16.29 -12.16 -1.91
CA SER A 50 -16.47 -11.39 -0.67
C SER A 50 -15.24 -11.33 0.22
N ASP A 51 -14.24 -12.15 -0.07
CA ASP A 51 -13.05 -12.26 0.75
C ASP A 51 -12.12 -11.07 0.51
N VAL A 52 -11.33 -10.78 1.53
CA VAL A 52 -10.36 -9.69 1.55
C VAL A 52 -8.98 -10.29 1.42
N GLU A 53 -8.18 -9.74 0.53
CA GLU A 53 -6.75 -10.01 0.44
C GLU A 53 -6.04 -9.20 1.53
N TYR A 54 -5.23 -9.90 2.30
CA TYR A 54 -4.56 -9.35 3.47
C TYR A 54 -3.06 -9.55 3.39
N LEU A 55 -2.31 -8.60 3.93
CA LEU A 55 -0.87 -8.72 4.17
C LEU A 55 -0.54 -8.09 5.51
N VAL A 56 0.24 -8.81 6.33
CA VAL A 56 0.90 -8.25 7.50
C VAL A 56 2.40 -8.29 7.32
N VAL A 57 3.01 -7.11 7.37
CA VAL A 57 4.47 -6.94 7.37
C VAL A 57 4.89 -6.66 8.82
N SER A 58 5.39 -7.69 9.51
CA SER A 58 5.73 -7.62 10.94
C SER A 58 6.91 -6.70 11.26
N HIS A 59 7.75 -6.39 10.27
CA HIS A 59 8.87 -5.46 10.36
C HIS A 59 8.80 -4.47 9.20
N PHE A 60 7.69 -3.74 9.13
CA PHE A 60 7.44 -2.79 8.07
C PHE A 60 8.50 -1.69 8.08
N GLN A 61 9.21 -1.55 6.97
CA GLN A 61 10.18 -0.49 6.74
C GLN A 61 9.75 0.30 5.52
N HIS A 62 9.65 1.61 5.67
CA HIS A 62 9.26 2.48 4.57
C HIS A 62 9.66 3.94 4.88
N PRO A 63 10.08 4.75 3.89
CA PRO A 63 10.43 6.17 4.11
C PRO A 63 9.33 7.00 4.79
N VAL A 64 8.06 6.63 4.60
CA VAL A 64 6.91 7.33 5.21
C VAL A 64 6.96 7.31 6.74
N LEU A 65 7.58 6.29 7.34
CA LEU A 65 7.64 6.12 8.79
C LEU A 65 8.39 7.27 9.47
N ASN A 66 9.33 7.91 8.79
CA ASN A 66 10.06 9.07 9.32
C ASN A 66 9.10 10.23 9.65
N GLN A 67 8.12 10.49 8.77
CA GLN A 67 7.12 11.54 8.99
C GLN A 67 6.07 11.12 10.04
N LEU A 68 5.70 9.83 10.06
CA LEU A 68 4.70 9.31 11.00
C LEU A 68 5.19 9.24 12.44
N LYS A 69 6.49 8.99 12.66
CA LYS A 69 7.11 9.02 14.00
C LYS A 69 6.93 10.38 14.66
N GLU A 70 7.04 11.46 13.90
CA GLU A 70 6.95 12.85 14.38
C GLU A 70 5.51 13.32 14.65
N LEU A 71 4.52 12.56 14.16
CA LEU A 71 3.11 12.93 14.28
C LEU A 71 2.66 12.95 15.75
N GLN A 72 1.94 13.99 16.13
CA GLN A 72 1.30 14.06 17.45
C GLN A 72 0.03 13.18 17.49
N PRO A 73 -0.39 12.66 18.65
CA PRO A 73 -1.66 11.96 18.79
C PRO A 73 -2.85 12.80 18.30
N GLY A 74 -3.84 12.14 17.72
CA GLY A 74 -5.06 12.72 17.16
C GLY A 74 -5.20 12.52 15.65
N TRP A 75 -6.26 13.11 15.10
CA TRP A 75 -6.54 13.07 13.67
C TRP A 75 -5.77 14.14 12.89
N LYS A 76 -5.18 13.75 11.75
CA LYS A 76 -4.54 14.65 10.80
C LYS A 76 -5.08 14.41 9.38
N ASN A 77 -5.67 15.44 8.78
CA ASN A 77 -5.97 15.43 7.34
C ASN A 77 -4.66 15.43 6.53
N LEU A 78 -4.61 14.62 5.49
CA LEU A 78 -3.42 14.45 4.66
C LEU A 78 -3.67 14.94 3.22
N PRO A 79 -2.77 15.77 2.65
CA PRO A 79 -2.74 16.02 1.22
C PRO A 79 -2.51 14.72 0.44
N ARG A 80 -3.23 14.55 -0.68
CA ARG A 80 -3.16 13.36 -1.55
C ARG A 80 -2.10 13.54 -2.63
N GLU A 81 -0.84 13.54 -2.23
CA GLU A 81 0.28 13.88 -3.11
C GLU A 81 1.49 12.95 -2.90
N PRO A 82 2.34 12.75 -3.93
CA PRO A 82 3.59 12.02 -3.80
C PRO A 82 4.51 12.64 -2.74
N GLY A 83 5.30 11.79 -2.06
CA GLY A 83 6.29 12.21 -1.08
C GLY A 83 5.74 12.60 0.31
N GLY A 84 4.42 12.77 0.44
CA GLY A 84 3.75 13.02 1.72
C GLY A 84 3.52 11.75 2.56
N MET A 85 2.67 11.89 3.59
CA MET A 85 2.25 10.79 4.46
C MET A 85 1.08 9.97 3.90
N ALA A 86 0.42 10.45 2.84
CA ALA A 86 -0.70 9.76 2.23
C ALA A 86 -0.26 8.41 1.63
N LEU A 87 -1.05 7.37 1.89
CA LEU A 87 -0.74 6.02 1.44
C LEU A 87 -1.35 5.74 0.08
N ASP A 88 -0.58 5.04 -0.74
CA ASP A 88 -1.00 4.48 -2.02
C ASP A 88 -0.23 3.17 -2.24
N PHE A 89 -0.92 2.04 -2.26
CA PHE A 89 -0.33 0.71 -2.28
C PHE A 89 0.53 0.52 -3.55
N ILE A 90 0.09 1.10 -4.66
CA ILE A 90 0.73 0.97 -5.96
C ILE A 90 1.79 2.06 -6.13
N ARG A 91 1.42 3.33 -5.91
CA ARG A 91 2.27 4.49 -6.23
C ARG A 91 3.36 4.75 -5.22
N SER A 92 3.17 4.31 -3.98
CA SER A 92 4.14 4.48 -2.90
C SER A 92 4.99 3.23 -2.66
N ASN A 93 4.84 2.16 -3.46
CA ASN A 93 5.59 0.90 -3.33
C ASN A 93 5.59 0.35 -1.87
N LEU A 94 4.42 0.34 -1.21
CA LEU A 94 4.33 -0.03 0.21
C LEU A 94 4.73 -1.49 0.45
N PHE A 95 4.40 -2.38 -0.48
CA PHE A 95 4.71 -3.80 -0.40
C PHE A 95 4.69 -4.43 -1.80
N ASP A 96 5.08 -5.71 -1.88
CA ASP A 96 4.94 -6.55 -3.06
C ASP A 96 3.52 -7.13 -3.10
N PRO A 97 2.68 -6.81 -4.11
CA PRO A 97 1.30 -7.29 -4.17
C PRO A 97 1.18 -8.82 -4.22
N ARG A 98 2.24 -9.52 -4.62
CA ARG A 98 2.25 -10.99 -4.68
C ARG A 98 2.29 -11.63 -3.29
N GLU A 99 2.58 -10.85 -2.24
CA GLU A 99 2.54 -11.31 -0.85
C GLU A 99 1.13 -11.22 -0.25
N LEU A 100 0.17 -10.57 -0.92
CA LEU A 100 -1.22 -10.57 -0.48
C LEU A 100 -1.80 -11.98 -0.53
N VAL A 101 -2.51 -12.37 0.53
CA VAL A 101 -3.17 -13.68 0.62
C VAL A 101 -4.65 -13.46 0.88
N PRO A 102 -5.57 -14.10 0.11
CA PRO A 102 -6.98 -14.04 0.42
C PRO A 102 -7.27 -14.79 1.72
N LEU A 103 -8.01 -14.16 2.62
CA LEU A 103 -8.51 -14.79 3.84
C LEU A 103 -10.02 -14.63 3.96
N PRO A 104 -10.74 -15.67 4.40
CA PRO A 104 -12.13 -15.52 4.77
C PRO A 104 -12.25 -14.58 5.97
N ALA A 105 -13.39 -13.90 6.05
CA ALA A 105 -13.65 -12.92 7.12
C ALA A 105 -13.72 -13.55 8.53
N ASN A 106 -14.36 -14.71 8.64
CA ASN A 106 -14.57 -15.44 9.89
C ASN A 106 -14.89 -16.90 9.57
N VAL A 107 -14.06 -17.84 10.04
CA VAL A 107 -14.29 -19.28 9.91
C VAL A 107 -13.93 -20.00 11.21
N VAL A 108 -14.49 -21.19 11.41
CA VAL A 108 -14.18 -21.98 12.61
C VAL A 108 -12.76 -22.54 12.50
N GLY A 109 -11.97 -22.36 13.55
CA GLY A 109 -10.61 -22.86 13.67
C GLY A 109 -9.69 -21.72 14.12
N PRO A 110 -8.48 -22.02 14.62
CA PRO A 110 -7.55 -20.98 15.04
C PRO A 110 -6.70 -20.48 13.87
N ASP A 111 -6.45 -19.18 13.87
CA ASP A 111 -5.49 -18.48 13.02
C ASP A 111 -5.76 -18.62 11.51
N ASN A 112 -7.04 -18.76 11.14
CA ASN A 112 -7.46 -19.06 9.77
C ASN A 112 -8.43 -18.03 9.18
N ASP A 113 -8.69 -16.93 9.88
CA ASP A 113 -9.51 -15.83 9.39
C ASP A 113 -8.92 -14.43 9.66
N LEU A 114 -9.47 -13.43 8.97
CA LEU A 114 -8.98 -12.06 9.04
C LEU A 114 -9.26 -11.37 10.39
N ASN A 115 -10.34 -11.71 11.09
CA ASN A 115 -10.61 -11.17 12.42
C ASN A 115 -9.49 -11.56 13.38
N GLU A 116 -9.12 -12.84 13.41
CA GLU A 116 -8.09 -13.37 14.31
C GLU A 116 -6.72 -12.76 14.00
N LYS A 117 -6.36 -12.63 12.71
CA LYS A 117 -5.09 -12.00 12.30
C LYS A 117 -4.98 -10.56 12.80
N ILE A 118 -6.03 -9.75 12.63
CA ILE A 118 -6.03 -8.36 13.12
C ILE A 118 -6.05 -8.34 14.65
N ASP A 119 -6.88 -9.18 15.27
CA ASP A 119 -7.06 -9.25 16.72
C ASP A 119 -5.76 -9.51 17.47
N GLN A 120 -4.92 -10.42 16.96
CA GLN A 120 -3.61 -10.71 17.55
C GLN A 120 -2.73 -9.46 17.70
N TYR A 121 -2.64 -8.63 16.64
CA TYR A 121 -1.81 -7.43 16.66
C TYR A 121 -2.44 -6.30 17.49
N ILE A 122 -3.75 -6.15 17.45
CA ILE A 122 -4.47 -5.15 18.24
C ILE A 122 -4.39 -5.48 19.73
N GLN A 123 -4.57 -6.75 20.13
CA GLN A 123 -4.38 -7.16 21.51
C GLN A 123 -2.96 -6.92 22.01
N ARG A 124 -1.94 -7.22 21.17
CA ARG A 124 -0.54 -6.89 21.49
C ARG A 124 -0.37 -5.39 21.73
N ALA A 125 -0.92 -4.54 20.87
CA ALA A 125 -0.85 -3.08 21.01
C ALA A 125 -1.64 -2.57 22.23
N MET A 126 -2.75 -3.21 22.61
CA MET A 126 -3.49 -2.87 23.83
C MET A 126 -2.73 -3.25 25.11
N ALA A 127 -1.92 -4.32 25.06
CA ALA A 127 -1.13 -4.80 26.19
C ALA A 127 0.20 -4.06 26.38
N ASP A 128 0.60 -3.21 25.43
CA ASP A 128 1.83 -2.42 25.48
C ASP A 128 1.48 -0.96 25.79
N GLU A 129 2.02 -0.44 26.89
CA GLU A 129 1.71 0.92 27.34
C GLU A 129 2.30 2.03 26.46
N ASP A 130 3.25 1.72 25.59
CA ASP A 130 3.87 2.71 24.72
C ASP A 130 3.49 2.51 23.25
N ALA A 131 2.75 1.44 22.93
CA ALA A 131 2.35 1.17 21.56
C ALA A 131 1.41 2.24 21.00
N ALA A 132 1.66 2.62 19.74
CA ALA A 132 0.83 3.56 19.00
C ALA A 132 0.20 2.88 17.79
N LEU A 133 -1.08 3.18 17.56
CA LEU A 133 -1.84 2.78 16.38
C LEU A 133 -2.01 3.99 15.45
N TYR A 134 -1.79 3.74 14.16
CA TYR A 134 -2.01 4.66 13.05
C TYR A 134 -3.07 4.08 12.13
N ALA A 135 -4.25 4.69 12.06
CA ALA A 135 -5.32 4.29 11.15
C ALA A 135 -5.47 5.29 10.01
N PHE A 136 -5.21 4.83 8.79
CA PHE A 136 -5.40 5.60 7.56
C PHE A 136 -6.76 5.26 6.95
N GLY A 137 -7.46 6.28 6.48
CA GLY A 137 -8.78 6.12 5.86
C GLY A 137 -9.54 7.44 5.81
N GLU A 138 -10.87 7.37 5.80
CA GLU A 138 -11.74 8.54 5.88
C GLU A 138 -12.23 8.76 7.31
N ARG A 139 -12.20 10.01 7.79
CA ARG A 139 -12.81 10.36 9.07
C ARG A 139 -14.30 10.63 8.92
N TRP A 140 -15.07 10.08 9.86
CA TRP A 140 -16.45 10.46 10.10
C TRP A 140 -16.61 11.12 11.47
N GLY A 141 -17.66 11.93 11.61
CA GLY A 141 -17.86 12.74 12.80
C GLY A 141 -16.81 13.86 13.00
N PRO A 142 -16.72 14.45 14.20
CA PRO A 142 -17.53 14.14 15.37
C PRO A 142 -19.02 14.42 15.12
N GLU A 143 -19.90 13.59 15.67
CA GLU A 143 -21.35 13.66 15.56
C GLU A 143 -21.94 14.21 16.87
N PRO A 144 -22.22 15.53 16.96
CA PRO A 144 -22.63 16.15 18.22
C PRO A 144 -23.93 15.55 18.75
N GLY A 145 -23.96 15.19 20.03
CA GLY A 145 -25.14 14.64 20.69
C GLY A 145 -25.48 13.19 20.32
N LEU A 146 -24.74 12.57 19.40
CA LEU A 146 -24.90 11.16 19.04
C LEU A 146 -23.77 10.32 19.63
N LYS A 147 -24.11 9.28 20.40
CA LYS A 147 -23.12 8.35 20.95
C LYS A 147 -22.62 7.39 19.87
N ASP A 148 -21.37 6.98 19.99
CA ASP A 148 -20.85 5.85 19.23
C ASP A 148 -21.68 4.59 19.53
N LYS A 149 -22.11 3.90 18.47
CA LYS A 149 -23.02 2.75 18.58
C LYS A 149 -22.36 1.46 19.07
N ILE A 150 -21.02 1.39 19.08
CA ILE A 150 -20.27 0.18 19.45
C ILE A 150 -19.68 0.33 20.86
N PHE A 151 -18.97 1.42 21.12
CA PHE A 151 -18.24 1.67 22.37
C PHE A 151 -18.91 2.72 23.27
N GLY A 152 -19.95 3.42 22.81
CA GLY A 152 -20.82 4.24 23.66
C GLY A 152 -20.28 5.62 24.07
N PHE A 153 -19.09 6.01 23.59
CA PHE A 153 -18.51 7.33 23.86
C PHE A 153 -19.27 8.46 23.10
N LEU A 154 -19.11 9.70 23.55
CA LEU A 154 -19.80 10.89 23.00
C LEU A 154 -18.79 12.04 22.82
N PRO A 155 -18.76 12.73 21.67
CA PRO A 155 -19.52 12.46 20.45
C PRO A 155 -19.02 11.21 19.71
N GLY A 156 -19.90 10.57 18.94
CA GLY A 156 -19.49 9.55 17.97
C GLY A 156 -18.49 10.16 16.99
N ASN A 157 -17.38 9.47 16.75
CA ASN A 157 -16.27 9.96 15.95
C ASN A 157 -15.39 8.77 15.54
N GLY A 158 -14.75 8.81 14.39
CA GLY A 158 -13.92 7.68 14.00
C GLY A 158 -13.38 7.69 12.59
N VAL A 159 -12.87 6.53 12.18
CA VAL A 159 -12.24 6.31 10.87
C VAL A 159 -12.83 5.06 10.23
N HIS A 160 -13.10 5.12 8.92
CA HIS A 160 -13.53 3.99 8.10
C HIS A 160 -12.74 3.96 6.78
N ASP A 161 -13.14 3.11 5.84
CA ASP A 161 -12.48 2.91 4.54
C ASP A 161 -10.99 2.56 4.71
N ILE A 162 -10.72 1.69 5.71
CA ILE A 162 -9.38 1.19 6.05
C ILE A 162 -9.09 -0.04 5.18
N HIS A 163 -8.83 0.21 3.89
CA HIS A 163 -8.39 -0.75 2.87
C HIS A 163 -7.91 0.04 1.63
N MET A 164 -7.45 -0.64 0.59
CA MET A 164 -7.14 -0.02 -0.71
C MET A 164 -8.37 0.73 -1.24
N ASN A 165 -8.26 2.02 -1.54
CA ASN A 165 -9.37 2.91 -1.94
C ASN A 165 -9.22 3.37 -3.40
N GLN A 166 -8.83 2.44 -4.25
CA GLN A 166 -8.61 2.64 -5.67
C GLN A 166 -8.84 1.32 -6.42
N ALA A 167 -8.88 1.39 -7.73
CA ALA A 167 -9.08 0.24 -8.61
C ALA A 167 -10.37 -0.55 -8.28
N ASN A 168 -11.41 0.12 -7.80
CA ASN A 168 -12.68 -0.49 -7.45
C ASN A 168 -13.46 -0.99 -8.66
N SER A 169 -14.42 -1.87 -8.41
CA SER A 169 -15.34 -2.45 -9.40
C SER A 169 -16.77 -1.94 -9.22
N GLY A 170 -17.59 -1.99 -10.27
CA GLY A 170 -19.01 -1.62 -10.21
C GLY A 170 -19.27 -0.20 -9.73
N ASP A 171 -20.31 -0.02 -8.91
CA ASP A 171 -20.72 1.28 -8.37
C ASP A 171 -19.71 1.93 -7.42
N PHE A 172 -18.73 1.15 -6.92
CA PHE A 172 -17.67 1.64 -6.03
C PHE A 172 -16.54 2.33 -6.79
N LYS A 173 -16.49 2.24 -8.14
CA LYS A 173 -15.52 2.99 -8.98
C LYS A 173 -15.52 4.48 -8.68
N LYS A 174 -16.68 5.02 -8.33
CA LYS A 174 -16.82 6.43 -7.98
C LYS A 174 -15.96 6.83 -6.78
N ASP A 175 -15.60 5.90 -5.89
CA ASP A 175 -14.86 6.16 -4.66
C ASP A 175 -13.34 6.05 -4.84
N ASP A 176 -12.89 5.64 -6.04
CA ASP A 176 -11.47 5.62 -6.42
C ASP A 176 -10.82 7.00 -6.33
N GLY A 177 -9.53 6.98 -6.04
CA GLY A 177 -8.67 8.14 -6.02
C GLY A 177 -7.23 7.74 -5.72
N VAL A 178 -6.30 8.63 -6.07
CA VAL A 178 -4.87 8.42 -5.81
C VAL A 178 -4.49 8.91 -4.42
N TYR A 179 -3.49 8.28 -3.79
CA TYR A 179 -2.98 8.66 -2.46
C TYR A 179 -4.06 8.80 -1.38
N GLN A 180 -4.97 7.82 -1.32
CA GLN A 180 -6.03 7.78 -0.33
C GLN A 180 -6.30 6.37 0.22
N ASP A 181 -5.33 5.47 0.07
CA ASP A 181 -5.49 4.11 0.56
C ASP A 181 -5.49 4.09 2.09
N GLY A 182 -6.34 3.24 2.64
CA GLY A 182 -6.43 2.94 4.06
C GLY A 182 -5.55 1.76 4.45
N ALA A 183 -5.04 1.81 5.68
CA ALA A 183 -4.20 0.77 6.28
C ALA A 183 -4.15 0.97 7.80
N LEU A 184 -3.68 -0.05 8.52
CA LEU A 184 -3.26 0.09 9.91
C LEU A 184 -1.75 -0.06 10.01
N LEU A 185 -1.11 0.87 10.71
CA LEU A 185 0.26 0.69 11.18
C LEU A 185 0.28 0.67 12.70
N LEU A 186 1.10 -0.19 13.28
CA LEU A 186 1.36 -0.25 14.73
C LEU A 186 2.84 0.02 14.96
N HIS A 187 3.16 0.88 15.92
CA HIS A 187 4.53 1.11 16.36
C HIS A 187 4.69 0.65 17.80
N PHE A 188 5.69 -0.19 18.04
CA PHE A 188 6.11 -0.66 19.36
C PHE A 188 7.45 -0.01 19.71
N PRO A 189 7.47 1.13 20.44
CA PRO A 189 8.66 1.95 20.59
C PRO A 189 9.83 1.24 21.28
N ALA A 190 9.55 0.36 22.24
CA ALA A 190 10.58 -0.38 22.97
C ALA A 190 11.46 -1.26 22.06
N GLN A 191 10.96 -1.69 20.91
CA GLN A 191 11.74 -2.44 19.90
C GLN A 191 12.02 -1.63 18.63
N ASP A 192 11.59 -0.36 18.57
CA ASP A 192 11.41 0.42 17.33
C ASP A 192 10.79 -0.40 16.17
N GLN A 193 9.84 -1.27 16.51
CA GLN A 193 9.22 -2.19 15.55
C GLN A 193 7.95 -1.57 14.98
N TRP A 194 7.85 -1.57 13.65
CA TRP A 194 6.64 -1.21 12.92
C TRP A 194 5.99 -2.45 12.33
N VAL A 195 4.68 -2.57 12.51
CA VAL A 195 3.85 -3.57 11.85
C VAL A 195 2.92 -2.84 10.89
N GLY A 196 2.88 -3.28 9.63
CA GLY A 196 1.91 -2.79 8.65
C GLY A 196 0.85 -3.85 8.36
N ILE A 197 -0.43 -3.46 8.35
CA ILE A 197 -1.57 -4.30 8.00
C ILE A 197 -2.27 -3.66 6.80
N PHE A 198 -2.24 -4.35 5.67
CA PHE A 198 -2.75 -3.88 4.39
C PHE A 198 -3.88 -4.79 3.91
N LEU A 199 -4.95 -4.18 3.39
CA LEU A 199 -6.19 -4.87 3.02
C LEU A 199 -6.62 -4.40 1.63
N LYS A 200 -6.98 -5.34 0.77
CA LYS A 200 -7.48 -5.11 -0.59
C LYS A 200 -8.65 -6.07 -0.84
N PHE A 201 -9.73 -5.61 -1.45
CA PHE A 201 -10.79 -6.52 -1.88
C PHE A 201 -10.35 -7.33 -3.11
N GLN A 202 -10.72 -8.60 -3.18
CA GLN A 202 -10.41 -9.44 -4.34
C GLN A 202 -10.98 -8.87 -5.65
N SER A 203 -12.13 -8.19 -5.59
CA SER A 203 -12.73 -7.55 -6.76
C SER A 203 -11.96 -6.32 -7.27
N GLN A 204 -11.01 -5.79 -6.50
CA GLN A 204 -10.20 -4.65 -6.93
C GLN A 204 -9.10 -5.08 -7.89
N GLY A 205 -8.86 -4.24 -8.90
CA GLY A 205 -7.69 -4.35 -9.75
C GLY A 205 -6.40 -3.96 -9.02
N TRP A 206 -5.26 -4.12 -9.69
CA TRP A 206 -3.95 -3.72 -9.16
C TRP A 206 -3.28 -2.59 -9.94
N HIS A 207 -3.53 -2.43 -11.24
CA HIS A 207 -3.02 -1.29 -11.99
C HIS A 207 -4.08 -0.20 -12.10
N SER A 208 -3.78 0.98 -11.57
CA SER A 208 -4.70 2.12 -11.58
C SER A 208 -4.09 3.37 -12.22
N ASP A 209 -4.95 4.19 -12.81
CA ASP A 209 -4.61 5.43 -13.48
C ASP A 209 -4.12 6.50 -12.50
N ASP A 210 -3.04 7.19 -12.85
CA ASP A 210 -2.32 8.14 -11.98
C ASP A 210 -3.08 9.43 -11.65
N GLN A 211 -4.25 9.66 -12.24
CA GLN A 211 -5.09 10.84 -11.93
C GLN A 211 -6.37 10.45 -11.22
N THR A 212 -7.02 9.37 -11.69
CA THR A 212 -8.36 8.99 -11.25
C THR A 212 -8.36 7.87 -10.21
N GLY A 213 -7.30 7.06 -10.15
CA GLY A 213 -7.27 5.83 -9.35
C GLY A 213 -8.14 4.70 -9.92
N HIS A 214 -8.76 4.88 -11.10
CA HIS A 214 -9.52 3.81 -11.76
C HIS A 214 -8.60 2.75 -12.35
N VAL A 215 -9.10 1.51 -12.48
CA VAL A 215 -8.35 0.41 -13.14
C VAL A 215 -7.93 0.80 -14.55
N ILE A 216 -6.65 0.60 -14.88
CA ILE A 216 -6.14 0.73 -16.26
C ILE A 216 -6.62 -0.46 -17.08
N LYS A 217 -7.33 -0.19 -18.17
CA LYS A 217 -7.73 -1.21 -19.15
C LYS A 217 -6.72 -1.27 -20.28
N VAL A 218 -5.99 -2.36 -20.39
CA VAL A 218 -5.12 -2.62 -21.54
C VAL A 218 -5.84 -3.45 -22.60
N PRO A 219 -5.70 -3.13 -23.90
CA PRO A 219 -6.18 -3.98 -24.97
C PRO A 219 -5.55 -5.38 -24.86
N THR A 220 -6.37 -6.41 -24.73
CA THR A 220 -5.89 -7.81 -24.80
C THR A 220 -6.31 -8.41 -26.13
N SER A 221 -5.55 -9.37 -26.64
CA SER A 221 -5.79 -10.03 -27.94
C SER A 221 -6.97 -11.02 -27.93
N GLY A 222 -7.99 -10.79 -27.09
CA GLY A 222 -9.22 -11.58 -27.05
C GLY A 222 -10.20 -11.19 -28.17
N PRO A 223 -11.18 -12.05 -28.50
CA PRO A 223 -12.19 -11.71 -29.50
C PRO A 223 -12.97 -10.44 -29.08
N PRO A 224 -13.29 -9.52 -30.01
CA PRO A 224 -14.00 -8.26 -29.72
C PRO A 224 -15.41 -8.42 -29.10
N SER A 225 -15.93 -9.65 -29.03
CA SER A 225 -17.22 -9.97 -28.42
C SER A 225 -17.14 -10.26 -26.91
N ASP A 226 -15.95 -10.31 -26.32
CA ASP A 226 -15.78 -10.37 -24.87
C ASP A 226 -15.88 -8.96 -24.28
N ASP A 227 -17.07 -8.37 -24.34
CA ASP A 227 -17.45 -7.21 -23.50
C ASP A 227 -17.43 -7.57 -22.00
N ASN A 228 -17.28 -8.86 -21.70
CA ASN A 228 -16.97 -9.42 -20.39
C ASN A 228 -15.50 -9.89 -20.34
N ILE A 229 -14.53 -9.01 -20.53
CA ILE A 229 -13.27 -9.21 -19.79
C ILE A 229 -13.69 -8.99 -18.34
N PRO A 230 -13.83 -10.03 -17.49
CA PRO A 230 -14.03 -9.79 -16.08
C PRO A 230 -12.91 -8.86 -15.65
N ASP A 231 -13.21 -7.81 -14.88
CA ASP A 231 -12.21 -7.04 -14.14
C ASP A 231 -11.46 -8.10 -13.30
N HIS A 232 -10.44 -8.75 -13.86
CA HIS A 232 -9.89 -9.98 -13.31
C HIS A 232 -9.16 -9.58 -12.03
N PRO A 233 -9.47 -10.22 -10.87
CA PRO A 233 -8.69 -10.06 -9.67
C PRO A 233 -7.22 -10.24 -10.00
N PHE A 234 -6.35 -9.34 -9.56
CA PHE A 234 -4.91 -9.59 -9.58
C PHE A 234 -4.66 -10.87 -8.77
N PRO A 235 -4.22 -11.99 -9.37
CA PRO A 235 -3.97 -13.22 -8.63
C PRO A 235 -2.55 -13.13 -8.03
N PRO A 236 -2.41 -13.01 -6.69
CA PRO A 236 -1.10 -12.93 -6.08
C PRO A 236 -0.27 -14.18 -6.41
N GLY A 237 0.99 -14.00 -6.78
CA GLY A 237 1.93 -15.10 -7.08
C GLY A 237 1.78 -15.75 -8.46
N GLY A 238 0.95 -15.22 -9.36
CA GLY A 238 0.88 -15.66 -10.76
C GLY A 238 2.17 -15.43 -11.56
N GLN A 239 2.31 -16.15 -12.68
CA GLN A 239 3.37 -15.85 -13.66
C GLN A 239 3.03 -14.53 -14.39
N PRO A 240 4.03 -13.66 -14.67
CA PRO A 240 3.77 -12.40 -15.35
C PRO A 240 3.17 -12.59 -16.75
N SER A 241 2.18 -11.78 -17.09
CA SER A 241 1.51 -11.74 -18.39
C SER A 241 1.51 -10.31 -18.97
N PRO A 242 1.17 -10.10 -20.25
CA PRO A 242 1.12 -8.74 -20.81
C PRO A 242 0.20 -7.77 -20.06
N ASN A 243 -0.93 -8.25 -19.53
CA ASN A 243 -1.90 -7.46 -18.76
C ASN A 243 -1.65 -7.45 -17.24
N MET A 244 -0.76 -8.30 -16.75
CA MET A 244 -0.30 -8.35 -15.36
C MET A 244 1.23 -8.55 -15.35
N PRO A 245 1.99 -7.50 -15.74
CA PRO A 245 3.43 -7.61 -15.91
C PRO A 245 4.19 -7.65 -14.57
N ASP A 246 3.52 -7.54 -13.41
CA ASP A 246 4.15 -7.54 -12.10
C ASP A 246 5.15 -8.69 -11.95
N GLY A 247 6.39 -8.33 -11.68
CA GLY A 247 7.48 -9.25 -11.47
C GLY A 247 8.20 -9.72 -12.73
N ALA A 248 7.78 -9.38 -13.96
CA ALA A 248 8.46 -9.78 -15.20
C ALA A 248 9.91 -9.27 -15.27
N VAL A 249 10.13 -8.04 -14.84
CA VAL A 249 11.45 -7.45 -14.65
C VAL A 249 11.53 -6.91 -13.22
N ARG A 250 12.54 -7.33 -12.47
CA ARG A 250 12.72 -6.99 -11.06
C ARG A 250 13.78 -5.92 -10.85
N ILE A 251 13.51 -4.97 -9.98
CA ILE A 251 14.54 -4.06 -9.46
C ILE A 251 15.26 -4.81 -8.33
N VAL A 252 16.50 -5.23 -8.57
CA VAL A 252 17.24 -6.11 -7.62
C VAL A 252 18.30 -5.38 -6.81
N ALA A 253 18.77 -4.23 -7.30
CA ALA A 253 19.71 -3.39 -6.57
C ALA A 253 19.68 -1.94 -7.06
N ALA A 254 20.09 -1.01 -6.20
CA ALA A 254 20.37 0.37 -6.59
C ALA A 254 21.63 0.90 -5.89
N LEU A 255 22.49 1.59 -6.63
CA LEU A 255 23.54 2.43 -6.04
C LEU A 255 22.93 3.82 -5.85
N VAL A 256 22.57 4.13 -4.61
CA VAL A 256 21.91 5.40 -4.24
C VAL A 256 22.92 6.43 -3.72
N ASN A 257 23.89 5.98 -2.92
CA ASN A 257 24.90 6.83 -2.30
C ASN A 257 26.26 6.53 -2.95
N ASP A 258 26.60 7.23 -4.04
CA ASP A 258 27.86 7.04 -4.77
C ASP A 258 29.01 7.82 -4.11
N THR A 259 30.24 7.30 -4.17
CA THR A 259 31.42 7.95 -3.58
C THR A 259 32.01 9.07 -4.45
N LYS A 260 31.45 9.29 -5.65
CA LYS A 260 31.94 10.31 -6.58
C LYS A 260 31.49 11.71 -6.18
N ALA A 261 32.31 12.71 -6.51
CA ALA A 261 32.01 14.13 -6.25
C ALA A 261 30.70 14.61 -6.89
N LYS A 262 30.35 14.05 -8.06
CA LYS A 262 29.00 14.10 -8.62
C LYS A 262 28.46 12.68 -8.57
N GLU A 263 27.47 12.45 -7.71
CA GLU A 263 26.87 11.14 -7.53
C GLU A 263 26.37 10.58 -8.87
N VAL A 264 26.69 9.32 -9.15
CA VAL A 264 26.20 8.57 -10.31
C VAL A 264 25.34 7.42 -9.80
N GLU A 265 24.06 7.73 -9.63
CA GLU A 265 23.07 6.78 -9.16
C GLU A 265 22.76 5.74 -10.26
N THR A 266 22.55 4.49 -9.86
CA THR A 266 22.23 3.42 -10.81
C THR A 266 21.18 2.47 -10.27
N VAL A 267 20.35 1.91 -11.15
CA VAL A 267 19.38 0.86 -10.86
C VAL A 267 19.74 -0.40 -11.63
N THR A 268 19.70 -1.57 -10.98
CA THR A 268 19.94 -2.86 -11.63
C THR A 268 18.61 -3.60 -11.79
N LEU A 269 18.28 -3.89 -13.04
CA LEU A 269 17.07 -4.60 -13.46
C LEU A 269 17.42 -6.05 -13.80
N LEU A 270 16.57 -7.00 -13.41
CA LEU A 270 16.69 -8.43 -13.74
C LEU A 270 15.45 -8.87 -14.52
N ASN A 271 15.64 -9.41 -15.73
CA ASN A 271 14.56 -10.06 -16.46
C ASN A 271 14.40 -11.50 -15.98
N VAL A 272 13.32 -11.80 -15.26
CA VAL A 272 13.07 -13.15 -14.73
C VAL A 272 12.29 -14.04 -15.70
N THR A 273 11.95 -13.53 -16.88
CA THR A 273 11.18 -14.27 -17.88
C THR A 273 12.09 -15.12 -18.78
N SER A 274 11.48 -16.04 -19.52
CA SER A 274 12.15 -16.89 -20.51
C SER A 274 12.37 -16.23 -21.87
N ARG A 275 12.11 -14.92 -22.00
CA ARG A 275 12.15 -14.19 -23.27
C ARG A 275 12.91 -12.88 -23.11
N THR A 276 13.49 -12.39 -24.20
CA THR A 276 14.04 -11.02 -24.22
C THR A 276 12.93 -10.01 -24.00
N VAL A 277 13.15 -9.05 -23.10
CA VAL A 277 12.23 -7.93 -22.84
C VAL A 277 12.76 -6.68 -23.53
N ASP A 278 11.97 -6.08 -24.41
CA ASP A 278 12.22 -4.77 -25.00
C ASP A 278 11.78 -3.67 -24.01
N LEU A 279 12.68 -2.74 -23.71
CA LEU A 279 12.46 -1.63 -22.78
C LEU A 279 12.01 -0.35 -23.50
N THR A 280 11.76 -0.39 -24.80
CA THR A 280 11.26 0.76 -25.55
C THR A 280 9.98 1.31 -24.90
N ASN A 281 9.98 2.61 -24.57
CA ASN A 281 8.92 3.34 -23.86
C ASN A 281 8.66 2.89 -22.41
N TRP A 282 9.50 2.01 -21.84
CA TRP A 282 9.47 1.74 -20.40
C TRP A 282 10.03 2.92 -19.62
N ARG A 283 9.63 3.05 -18.36
CA ARG A 283 9.97 4.22 -17.53
C ARG A 283 10.45 3.80 -16.14
N LEU A 284 11.49 4.48 -15.66
CA LEU A 284 11.83 4.53 -14.24
C LEU A 284 11.29 5.81 -13.63
N LEU A 285 10.70 5.69 -12.44
CA LEU A 285 10.20 6.81 -11.66
C LEU A 285 10.83 6.81 -10.26
N ASP A 286 11.11 8.01 -9.75
CA ASP A 286 11.45 8.20 -8.34
C ASP A 286 10.20 8.48 -7.47
N ARG A 287 10.44 8.73 -6.18
CA ARG A 287 9.40 9.07 -5.19
C ARG A 287 8.52 10.24 -5.62
N ASP A 288 9.12 11.25 -6.25
CA ASP A 288 8.45 12.51 -6.60
C ASP A 288 7.83 12.44 -8.01
N LYS A 289 7.75 11.23 -8.59
CA LYS A 289 7.20 10.93 -9.91
C LYS A 289 7.97 11.58 -11.07
N ASN A 290 9.23 11.96 -10.85
CA ASN A 290 10.12 12.30 -11.97
C ASN A 290 10.30 11.07 -12.85
N VAL A 291 10.43 11.26 -14.16
CA VAL A 291 10.42 10.16 -15.14
C VAL A 291 11.74 10.12 -15.91
N MET A 292 12.28 8.91 -16.06
CA MET A 292 13.36 8.60 -17.00
C MET A 292 12.88 7.49 -17.94
N GLN A 293 12.93 7.77 -19.24
CA GLN A 293 12.65 6.77 -20.28
C GLN A 293 13.80 5.77 -20.38
N LEU A 294 13.46 4.49 -20.56
CA LEU A 294 14.39 3.41 -20.82
C LEU A 294 14.49 3.11 -22.32
N THR A 295 15.58 2.49 -22.71
CA THR A 295 15.84 2.02 -24.07
C THR A 295 16.62 0.71 -24.03
N GLY A 296 16.64 0.00 -25.15
CA GLY A 296 17.36 -1.27 -25.29
C GLY A 296 16.51 -2.47 -24.88
N SER A 297 17.17 -3.56 -24.54
CA SER A 297 16.51 -4.80 -24.13
C SER A 297 17.30 -5.55 -23.07
N ILE A 298 16.65 -6.46 -22.36
CA ILE A 298 17.27 -7.37 -21.40
C ILE A 298 17.00 -8.79 -21.89
N ALA A 299 18.05 -9.58 -22.14
CA ALA A 299 17.89 -10.99 -22.51
C ALA A 299 17.23 -11.79 -21.38
N ALA A 300 16.70 -12.98 -21.72
CA ALA A 300 16.07 -13.86 -20.74
C ALA A 300 17.05 -14.24 -19.61
N GLY A 301 16.66 -14.03 -18.35
CA GLY A 301 17.50 -14.34 -17.18
C GLY A 301 18.64 -13.35 -16.91
N ASP A 302 18.84 -12.34 -17.76
CA ASP A 302 19.95 -11.40 -17.65
C ASP A 302 19.62 -10.15 -16.83
N THR A 303 20.66 -9.42 -16.44
CA THR A 303 20.56 -8.13 -15.75
C THR A 303 21.00 -6.97 -16.62
N LEU A 304 20.34 -5.82 -16.47
CA LEU A 304 20.77 -4.54 -17.04
C LEU A 304 20.98 -3.51 -15.92
N ARG A 305 22.16 -2.91 -15.88
CA ARG A 305 22.45 -1.77 -14.99
C ARG A 305 22.20 -0.46 -15.73
N VAL A 306 21.26 0.32 -15.23
CA VAL A 306 20.84 1.61 -15.78
C VAL A 306 21.44 2.74 -14.94
N THR A 307 22.18 3.65 -15.58
CA THR A 307 22.62 4.90 -14.93
C THR A 307 21.51 5.92 -15.00
N LEU A 308 21.11 6.46 -13.84
CA LEU A 308 20.03 7.43 -13.77
C LEU A 308 20.46 8.79 -14.35
N LYS A 309 19.47 9.50 -14.87
CA LYS A 309 19.61 10.84 -15.41
C LYS A 309 18.53 11.74 -14.81
N PRO A 310 18.85 13.02 -14.53
CA PRO A 310 17.85 13.98 -14.12
C PRO A 310 16.66 14.01 -15.11
N PRO A 311 15.43 14.24 -14.63
CA PRO A 311 15.11 14.67 -13.26
C PRO A 311 15.01 13.55 -12.22
N VAL A 312 15.11 12.27 -12.60
CA VAL A 312 15.06 11.15 -11.65
C VAL A 312 16.29 11.17 -10.76
N MET A 313 16.08 11.07 -9.45
CA MET A 313 17.15 10.98 -8.45
C MET A 313 16.77 10.08 -7.27
N LEU A 314 17.78 9.52 -6.60
CA LEU A 314 17.65 8.59 -5.48
C LEU A 314 18.24 9.20 -4.19
N PRO A 315 17.48 9.99 -3.44
CA PRO A 315 18.01 10.67 -2.26
C PRO A 315 18.57 9.70 -1.21
N ASN A 316 19.70 10.06 -0.60
CA ASN A 316 20.33 9.33 0.50
C ASN A 316 19.52 9.34 1.82
N LYS A 317 18.30 9.87 1.81
CA LYS A 317 17.38 9.96 2.95
C LYS A 317 16.27 8.89 2.90
N GLY A 318 16.36 7.97 1.94
CA GLY A 318 15.31 7.02 1.61
C GLY A 318 14.42 7.51 0.47
N GLY A 319 13.92 6.59 -0.32
CA GLY A 319 13.20 6.88 -1.56
C GLY A 319 12.47 5.68 -2.13
N LEU A 320 11.88 5.88 -3.31
CA LEU A 320 11.13 4.89 -4.06
C LEU A 320 11.73 4.76 -5.47
N ILE A 321 11.66 3.56 -6.04
CA ILE A 321 12.03 3.28 -7.42
C ILE A 321 10.90 2.46 -8.03
N THR A 322 10.24 2.99 -9.06
CA THR A 322 9.14 2.30 -9.74
C THR A 322 9.50 2.07 -11.21
N LEU A 323 9.25 0.86 -11.69
CA LEU A 323 9.41 0.48 -13.09
C LEU A 323 8.03 0.32 -13.74
N LEU A 324 7.77 1.08 -14.79
CA LEU A 324 6.56 0.97 -15.60
C LEU A 324 6.89 0.43 -17.00
N ASN A 325 6.01 -0.40 -17.55
CA ASN A 325 6.11 -0.83 -18.95
C ASN A 325 5.60 0.27 -19.91
N ALA A 326 5.63 -0.04 -21.22
CA ALA A 326 5.17 0.85 -22.28
C ALA A 326 3.68 1.24 -22.17
N ASP A 327 2.85 0.36 -21.60
CA ASP A 327 1.41 0.61 -21.38
C ASP A 327 1.14 1.41 -20.09
N GLY A 328 2.19 1.73 -19.32
CA GLY A 328 2.09 2.41 -18.03
C GLY A 328 1.68 1.52 -16.87
N LEU A 329 1.64 0.20 -17.05
CA LEU A 329 1.45 -0.75 -15.97
C LEU A 329 2.72 -0.87 -15.12
N ARG A 330 2.55 -0.99 -13.81
CA ARG A 330 3.67 -1.24 -12.89
C ARG A 330 4.20 -2.65 -13.12
N VAL A 331 5.52 -2.76 -13.35
CA VAL A 331 6.21 -4.04 -13.51
C VAL A 331 6.91 -4.42 -12.21
N ASP A 332 7.54 -3.46 -11.55
CA ASP A 332 8.08 -3.63 -10.21
C ASP A 332 8.16 -2.29 -9.50
N GLY A 333 8.27 -2.32 -8.18
CA GLY A 333 8.52 -1.12 -7.40
C GLY A 333 9.08 -1.46 -6.03
N VAL A 334 10.13 -0.77 -5.66
CA VAL A 334 10.85 -0.94 -4.40
C VAL A 334 10.93 0.37 -3.64
N ASN A 335 11.18 0.28 -2.34
CA ASN A 335 11.46 1.40 -1.47
C ASN A 335 12.75 1.11 -0.68
N TYR A 336 13.44 2.16 -0.23
CA TYR A 336 14.60 2.04 0.64
C TYR A 336 14.62 3.12 1.70
N THR A 337 15.11 2.82 2.90
CA THR A 337 15.22 3.77 4.01
C THR A 337 16.55 4.54 3.98
N LYS A 338 16.65 5.57 4.82
CA LYS A 338 17.89 6.30 5.05
C LYS A 338 19.01 5.38 5.56
N GLU A 339 18.67 4.44 6.43
CA GLU A 339 19.61 3.48 7.02
C GLU A 339 20.18 2.56 5.93
N GLN A 340 19.34 2.08 5.00
CA GLN A 340 19.79 1.29 3.86
C GLN A 340 20.68 2.08 2.90
N ALA A 341 20.43 3.39 2.73
CA ALA A 341 21.24 4.29 1.91
C ALA A 341 22.53 4.81 2.60
N SER A 342 22.77 4.44 3.86
CA SER A 342 23.77 5.12 4.69
C SER A 342 25.23 4.79 4.36
N ASN A 343 25.50 3.69 3.64
CA ASN A 343 26.86 3.22 3.34
C ASN A 343 27.31 3.68 1.93
N PRO A 344 28.21 4.68 1.79
CA PRO A 344 28.64 5.18 0.49
C PRO A 344 29.36 4.10 -0.33
N GLY A 345 29.05 4.02 -1.62
CA GLY A 345 29.62 3.07 -2.58
C GLY A 345 28.98 1.68 -2.55
N PHE A 346 28.12 1.38 -1.57
CA PHE A 346 27.41 0.11 -1.48
C PHE A 346 26.05 0.22 -2.20
N SER A 347 25.69 -0.83 -2.94
CA SER A 347 24.35 -0.93 -3.49
C SER A 347 23.37 -1.41 -2.42
N VAL A 348 22.21 -0.75 -2.36
CA VAL A 348 21.03 -1.27 -1.68
C VAL A 348 20.56 -2.50 -2.45
N LYS A 349 20.35 -3.61 -1.76
CA LYS A 349 19.76 -4.85 -2.30
C LYS A 349 18.28 -4.89 -1.92
N PHE A 350 17.45 -5.34 -2.85
CA PHE A 350 16.02 -5.54 -2.65
C PHE A 350 15.63 -7.01 -2.63
#